data_AF-A0AA92TJ82-F1
#
_entry.id   AF-A0AA92TJ82-F1
#
_cell.length_a   1.000
_cell.length_b   1.000
_cell.length_c   1.000
_cell.angle_alpha   90.00
_cell.angle_beta   90.00
_cell.angle_gamma   90.00
#
_symmetry.space_group_name_H-M   'P 1'
#
loop_
_entity.id
_entity.type
_entity.pdbx_description
1 polymer ?
#
loop_
_entity_poly.entity_id
_entity_poly.type
_entity_poly.pdbx_seq_one_letter_code
_entity_poly.pdbx_strand_id
1 'polypeptide(L)'
;MKEYKLSQLLEIKNGKDHKELPDGEYPVFGSGGVMRFVNEYLYDKPSILLPRKGSLDNIQYCDVPFWTVDTLYYTVVNEELANPYSCIDT
;
A
#
# COMPACT_ATOMS: atom_id res chain seq x y z
N MET A 1 -0.15 -5.81 -28.48
CA MET A 1 -0.23 -5.74 -27.00
C MET A 1 1.18 -5.85 -26.48
N LYS A 2 1.60 -4.99 -25.54
CA LYS A 2 2.96 -5.02 -25.00
C LYS A 2 2.90 -5.73 -23.65
N GLU A 3 3.73 -6.74 -23.47
CA GLU A 3 3.79 -7.53 -22.24
C GLU A 3 4.86 -6.98 -21.31
N TYR A 4 4.57 -7.02 -20.01
CA TYR A 4 5.48 -6.56 -18.96
C TYR A 4 5.51 -7.60 -17.85
N LYS A 5 6.68 -7.79 -17.24
CA LYS A 5 6.77 -8.49 -15.95
C LYS A 5 6.28 -7.55 -14.85
N LEU A 6 5.58 -8.08 -13.85
CA LEU A 6 5.09 -7.28 -12.71
C LEU A 6 6.22 -6.49 -12.02
N SER A 7 7.40 -7.08 -11.91
CA SER A 7 8.59 -6.43 -11.35
C SER A 7 9.10 -5.22 -12.13
N GLN A 8 8.66 -5.03 -13.38
CA GLN A 8 8.95 -3.82 -14.18
C GLN A 8 7.93 -2.71 -13.91
N LEU A 9 6.74 -3.09 -13.46
CA LEU A 9 5.61 -2.19 -13.22
C LEU A 9 5.58 -1.70 -11.78
N LEU A 10 6.00 -2.52 -10.81
CA LEU A 10 6.03 -2.13 -9.40
C LEU A 10 7.08 -2.89 -8.59
N GLU A 11 7.48 -2.27 -7.49
CA GLU A 11 8.22 -2.91 -6.40
C GLU A 11 7.28 -3.14 -5.20
N ILE A 12 7.45 -4.26 -4.50
CA ILE A 12 6.70 -4.59 -3.28
C ILE A 12 7.57 -4.30 -2.07
N LYS A 13 7.06 -3.54 -1.10
CA LYS A 13 7.73 -3.17 0.15
C LYS A 13 6.95 -3.67 1.36
N ASN A 14 7.68 -3.93 2.46
CA ASN A 14 7.09 -4.38 3.73
C ASN A 14 6.60 -3.19 4.56
N GLY A 15 5.48 -3.37 5.26
CA GLY A 15 5.11 -2.49 6.37
C GLY A 15 6.05 -2.58 7.57
N LYS A 16 5.80 -1.76 8.59
CA LYS A 16 6.62 -1.65 9.81
C LYS A 16 5.74 -1.56 11.07
N ASP A 17 6.32 -1.91 12.22
CA ASP A 17 5.63 -1.73 13.51
C ASP A 17 5.32 -0.25 13.74
N HIS A 18 4.15 0.02 14.28
CA HIS A 18 3.57 1.36 14.45
C HIS A 18 3.36 1.72 15.93
N LYS A 19 3.63 0.81 16.87
CA LYS A 19 3.25 0.97 18.29
C LYS A 19 3.88 2.20 18.94
N GLU A 20 5.12 2.52 18.59
CA GLU A 20 5.88 3.63 19.15
C GLU A 20 5.53 4.98 18.51
N LEU A 21 4.70 4.99 17.45
CA LEU A 21 4.31 6.23 16.79
C LEU A 21 3.20 6.94 17.60
N PRO A 22 3.39 8.24 17.91
CA PRO A 22 2.33 9.09 18.44
C PRO A 22 1.12 9.16 17.51
N ASP A 23 -0.05 9.46 18.10
CA ASP A 23 -1.26 9.74 17.32
C ASP A 23 -1.07 10.98 16.43
N GLY A 24 -1.74 10.98 15.27
CA GLY A 24 -1.65 12.06 14.30
C GLY A 24 -2.72 11.92 13.21
N GLU A 25 -2.39 12.35 11.99
CA GLU A 25 -3.35 12.46 10.88
C GLU A 25 -3.17 11.42 9.77
N TYR A 26 -2.08 10.65 9.78
CA TYR A 26 -1.80 9.67 8.74
C TYR A 26 -2.41 8.31 9.06
N PRO A 27 -3.19 7.71 8.15
CA PRO A 27 -3.82 6.42 8.38
C PRO A 27 -2.78 5.29 8.46
N VAL A 28 -2.96 4.41 9.44
CA VAL A 28 -2.25 3.13 9.55
C VAL A 28 -3.14 2.03 9.00
N PHE A 29 -2.68 1.35 7.96
CA PHE A 29 -3.40 0.24 7.34
C PHE A 29 -2.92 -1.12 7.85
N GLY A 30 -3.89 -1.98 8.16
CA GLY A 30 -3.74 -3.43 8.32
C GLY A 30 -4.54 -4.18 7.26
N SER A 31 -4.43 -5.52 7.26
CA SER A 31 -5.15 -6.36 6.30
C SER A 31 -6.68 -6.19 6.31
N GLY A 32 -7.25 -5.62 7.38
CA GLY A 32 -8.68 -5.32 7.51
C GLY A 32 -9.08 -3.88 7.20
N GLY A 33 -8.17 -3.02 6.74
CA GLY A 33 -8.42 -1.59 6.53
C GLY A 33 -7.65 -0.69 7.50
N VAL A 34 -8.13 0.55 7.66
CA VAL A 34 -7.55 1.53 8.59
C VAL A 34 -7.73 1.07 10.03
N MET A 35 -6.63 1.08 10.80
CA MET A 35 -6.58 0.63 12.19
C MET A 35 -6.52 1.78 13.19
N ARG A 36 -5.74 2.82 12.88
CA ARG A 36 -5.57 4.05 13.68
C ARG A 36 -4.90 5.14 12.83
N PHE A 37 -4.63 6.28 13.44
CA PHE A 37 -3.87 7.36 12.82
C PHE A 37 -2.62 7.68 13.63
N VAL A 38 -1.54 8.07 12.94
CA VAL A 38 -0.23 8.37 13.53
C VAL A 38 0.36 9.66 12.93
N ASN A 39 1.37 10.23 13.56
CA ASN A 39 2.01 11.48 13.13
C ASN A 39 3.11 11.30 12.07
N GLU A 40 3.39 10.06 11.64
CA GLU A 40 4.39 9.73 10.62
C GLU A 40 3.80 8.85 9.52
N TYR A 41 4.42 8.85 8.34
CA TYR A 41 4.03 7.99 7.22
C TYR A 41 5.24 7.19 6.72
N LEU A 42 4.98 6.00 6.16
CA LEU A 42 6.01 5.19 5.46
C LEU A 42 6.16 5.59 4.01
N TYR A 43 5.07 6.03 3.39
CA TYR A 43 5.02 6.32 1.96
C TYR A 43 3.94 7.35 1.67
N ASP A 44 4.20 8.22 0.69
CA ASP A 44 3.42 9.43 0.40
C ASP A 44 2.90 9.53 -1.04
N LYS A 45 2.92 8.42 -1.76
CA LYS A 45 2.43 8.33 -3.15
C LYS A 45 1.36 7.24 -3.29
N PRO A 46 0.57 7.27 -4.39
CA PRO A 46 -0.30 6.19 -4.80
C PRO A 46 0.30 4.79 -4.62
N SER A 47 -0.44 3.92 -3.93
CA SER A 47 -0.03 2.55 -3.66
C SER A 47 -1.21 1.60 -3.68
N ILE A 48 -0.96 0.40 -4.21
CA ILE A 48 -1.81 -0.77 -4.02
C ILE A 48 -1.32 -1.49 -2.77
N LEU A 49 -2.24 -1.78 -1.87
CA LEU A 49 -1.99 -2.38 -0.57
C LEU A 49 -2.40 -3.86 -0.61
N LEU A 50 -1.43 -4.76 -0.41
CA LEU A 50 -1.60 -6.19 -0.62
C LEU A 50 -1.49 -6.96 0.70
N PRO A 51 -2.53 -7.70 1.13
CA PRO A 51 -2.45 -8.55 2.32
C PRO A 51 -1.30 -9.56 2.21
N ARG A 52 -0.53 -9.71 3.28
CA ARG A 52 0.62 -10.63 3.31
C ARG A 52 0.21 -12.10 3.48
N LYS A 53 -0.96 -12.36 4.06
CA LYS A 53 -1.48 -13.70 4.36
C LYS A 53 -2.99 -13.74 4.11
N GLY A 54 -3.49 -14.95 3.82
CA GLY A 54 -4.90 -15.17 3.47
C GLY A 54 -5.14 -15.04 1.97
N SER A 55 -6.40 -14.90 1.60
CA SER A 55 -6.80 -14.62 0.22
C SER A 55 -6.49 -13.16 -0.15
N LEU A 56 -6.29 -12.87 -1.44
CA LEU A 56 -6.15 -11.51 -1.97
C LEU A 56 -7.50 -10.78 -2.07
N ASP A 57 -8.42 -11.05 -1.13
CA ASP A 57 -9.80 -10.59 -1.20
C ASP A 57 -9.94 -9.13 -0.77
N ASN A 58 -8.93 -8.55 -0.12
CA ASN A 58 -8.93 -7.18 0.36
C ASN A 58 -7.71 -6.39 -0.15
N ILE A 59 -7.58 -6.30 -1.46
CA ILE A 59 -6.66 -5.34 -2.10
C ILE A 59 -7.22 -3.94 -1.84
N GLN A 60 -6.41 -3.08 -1.24
CA GLN A 60 -6.80 -1.70 -0.94
C GLN A 60 -5.97 -0.73 -1.79
N TYR A 61 -6.45 0.50 -1.90
CA TYR A 61 -5.78 1.59 -2.60
C TYR A 61 -5.66 2.80 -1.70
N CYS A 62 -4.51 3.45 -1.73
CA CYS A 62 -4.26 4.68 -0.98
C CYS A 62 -3.47 5.67 -1.85
N ASP A 63 -3.96 6.90 -1.93
CA ASP A 63 -3.35 8.04 -2.65
C ASP A 63 -2.96 9.21 -1.75
N VAL A 64 -3.12 9.05 -0.44
CA VAL A 64 -2.68 10.00 0.59
C VAL A 64 -1.51 9.40 1.37
N PRO A 65 -0.68 10.20 2.07
CA PRO A 65 0.39 9.65 2.88
C PRO A 65 -0.12 8.68 3.96
N PHE A 66 0.57 7.56 4.11
CA PHE A 66 0.09 6.45 4.94
C PHE A 66 1.21 5.65 5.61
N TRP A 67 0.82 4.86 6.60
CA TRP A 67 1.64 3.81 7.21
C TRP A 67 1.00 2.44 6.97
N THR A 68 1.80 1.40 6.74
CA THR A 68 1.33 0.01 6.71
C THR A 68 2.02 -0.82 7.78
N VAL A 69 1.28 -1.75 8.38
CA VAL A 69 1.84 -2.70 9.34
C VAL A 69 2.37 -3.96 8.63
N ASP A 70 3.05 -4.84 9.37
CA ASP A 70 3.71 -6.04 8.86
C ASP A 70 2.79 -7.08 8.20
N THR A 71 1.48 -6.97 8.42
CA THR A 71 0.44 -7.78 7.76
C THR A 71 0.07 -7.30 6.36
N LEU A 72 0.66 -6.20 5.90
CA LEU A 72 0.40 -5.55 4.63
C LEU A 72 1.71 -5.25 3.89
N TYR A 73 1.66 -5.42 2.57
CA TYR A 73 2.64 -4.84 1.67
C TYR A 73 2.09 -3.55 1.07
N TYR A 74 2.99 -2.62 0.74
CA TYR A 74 2.68 -1.48 -0.12
C TYR A 74 3.52 -1.57 -1.40
N THR A 75 3.01 -0.98 -2.48
CA THR A 75 3.69 -0.99 -3.77
C THR A 75 4.26 0.37 -4.10
N VAL A 76 5.43 0.37 -4.72
CA VAL A 76 6.02 1.54 -5.37
C VAL A 76 5.86 1.32 -6.87
N VAL A 77 4.94 2.06 -7.49
CA VAL A 77 4.56 1.87 -8.89
C VAL A 77 5.45 2.68 -9.82
N ASN A 78 5.81 2.09 -10.95
CA ASN A 78 6.46 2.78 -12.05
C ASN A 78 5.40 3.54 -12.86
N GLU A 79 5.21 4.81 -12.51
CA GLU A 79 4.19 5.69 -13.10
C GLU A 79 4.43 5.98 -14.60
N GLU A 80 5.61 5.70 -15.14
CA GLU A 80 5.88 5.81 -16.59
C GLU A 80 5.23 4.66 -17.39
N LEU A 81 5.00 3.52 -16.73
CA LEU A 81 4.53 2.29 -17.37
C LEU A 81 3.13 1.86 -16.91
N ALA A 82 2.68 2.31 -15.73
CA ALA A 82 1.42 1.88 -15.14
C ALA A 82 0.74 2.99 -14.32
N ASN A 83 -0.60 3.00 -14.34
CA ASN A 83 -1.41 3.81 -13.44
C ASN A 83 -2.05 2.89 -12.38
N PRO A 84 -1.76 3.09 -11.08
CA PRO A 84 -2.23 2.20 -10.01
C PRO A 84 -3.74 2.19 -9.81
N TYR A 85 -4.48 3.24 -10.19
CA TYR A 85 -5.94 3.28 -10.07
C TYR A 85 -6.64 2.33 -11.06
N SER A 86 -6.04 2.09 -12.23
CA SER A 86 -6.67 1.30 -13.29
C SER A 86 -6.79 -0.20 -12.97
N CYS A 87 -6.19 -0.66 -11.86
CA CYS A 87 -6.11 -2.07 -11.48
C CYS A 87 -7.27 -2.56 -10.59
N ILE A 88 -8.22 -1.70 -10.21
CA ILE A 88 -9.25 -2.01 -9.20
C ILE A 88 -10.68 -2.04 -9.77
N ASP A 89 -10.91 -1.51 -10.97
CA ASP A 89 -12.23 -1.44 -11.63
C ASP A 89 -12.40 -2.44 -12.80
N THR A 90 -12.08 -3.72 -12.60
CA THR A 90 -12.42 -4.79 -13.57
C THR A 90 -12.97 -6.03 -12.91
#